data_AF-A0A820AJ21-F1
#
_entry.id   AF-A0A820AJ21-F1
#
_cell.length_a   1.000
_cell.length_b   1.000
_cell.length_c   1.000
_cell.angle_alpha   90.00
_cell.angle_beta   90.00
_cell.angle_gamma   90.00
#
_symmetry.space_group_name_H-M   'P 1'
#
loop_
_entity.id
_entity.type
_entity.pdbx_description
1 polymer ?
#
loop_
_entity_poly.entity_id
_entity_poly.type
_entity_poly.pdbx_seq_one_letter_code
_entity_poly.pdbx_strand_id
1 'polypeptide(L)'
;DNEKKLWQLLFAPETTGLHELIVYARRVNDNQSSFNSVVKFNLDVNKLQRPMKFPLIYGDFQTKKCQIYTPVDGILKKGSVVPIHCIIPGATDVKLVVDSKWLESEGYTDPILRRQITVGSKEVVIYGQYGEEPLYNGLVKYTVQ
;
A
#
# COMPACT_ATOMS: atom_id res chain seq x y z
N ASP A 1 -18.67 -1.29 13.95
CA ASP A 1 -18.49 -0.63 12.65
C ASP A 1 -17.10 -0.96 12.10
N ASN A 2 -16.90 -2.22 11.69
CA ASN A 2 -15.58 -2.77 11.30
C ASN A 2 -15.18 -2.42 9.86
N GLU A 3 -16.09 -1.81 9.08
CA GLU A 3 -15.91 -1.52 7.66
C GLU A 3 -15.44 -0.09 7.37
N LYS A 4 -15.36 0.80 8.37
CA LYS A 4 -14.91 2.20 8.17
C LYS A 4 -13.54 2.33 7.50
N LYS A 5 -12.69 1.29 7.60
CA LYS A 5 -11.33 1.29 7.03
C LYS A 5 -11.28 0.90 5.55
N LEU A 6 -12.36 0.36 4.97
CA LEU A 6 -12.42 0.00 3.55
C LEU A 6 -12.38 1.22 2.61
N TRP A 7 -12.58 2.43 3.15
CA TRP A 7 -12.76 3.66 2.37
C TRP A 7 -11.80 4.79 2.77
N GLN A 8 -10.57 4.45 3.17
CA GLN A 8 -9.57 5.46 3.50
C GLN A 8 -8.84 5.96 2.25
N LEU A 9 -8.93 7.26 1.99
CA LEU A 9 -8.06 7.97 1.05
C LEU A 9 -6.97 8.66 1.86
N LEU A 10 -5.73 8.20 1.70
CA LEU A 10 -4.59 8.81 2.36
C LEU A 10 -3.95 9.83 1.42
N PHE A 11 -3.69 11.02 1.95
CA PHE A 11 -3.06 12.11 1.23
C PHE A 11 -1.90 12.65 2.07
N ALA A 12 -0.73 12.79 1.43
CA ALA A 12 0.49 13.30 2.04
C ALA A 12 0.97 14.51 1.21
N PRO A 13 0.61 15.75 1.60
CA PRO A 13 1.03 16.94 0.86
C PRO A 13 2.55 17.11 0.90
N GLU A 14 3.15 17.42 -0.25
CA GLU A 14 4.60 17.66 -0.35
C GLU A 14 4.98 19.12 -0.05
N THR A 15 4.02 20.05 -0.14
CA THR A 15 4.23 21.50 0.05
C THR A 15 3.18 22.10 0.98
N THR A 16 3.46 23.28 1.53
CA THR A 16 2.46 24.07 2.25
C THR A 16 1.55 24.82 1.28
N GLY A 17 0.35 25.19 1.72
CA GLY A 17 -0.63 25.96 0.96
C GLY A 17 -1.92 25.19 0.70
N LEU A 18 -2.75 25.75 -0.19
CA LEU A 18 -4.07 25.19 -0.49
C LEU A 18 -3.96 24.03 -1.48
N HIS A 19 -4.42 22.86 -1.05
CA HIS A 19 -4.48 21.65 -1.87
C HIS A 19 -5.94 21.30 -2.13
N GLU A 20 -6.27 21.05 -3.39
CA GLU A 20 -7.60 20.63 -3.80
C GLU A 20 -7.60 19.12 -4.08
N LEU A 21 -8.40 18.37 -3.33
CA LEU A 21 -8.60 16.93 -3.53
C LEU A 21 -9.98 16.69 -4.13
N ILE A 22 -10.02 16.19 -5.36
CA ILE A 22 -11.27 15.85 -6.04
C ILE A 22 -11.35 14.33 -6.18
N VAL A 23 -12.40 13.73 -5.63
CA VAL A 23 -12.68 12.30 -5.76
C VAL A 23 -13.73 12.11 -6.84
N TYR A 24 -13.33 11.42 -7.91
CA TYR A 24 -14.21 10.98 -8.98
C TYR A 24 -14.62 9.54 -8.73
N ALA A 25 -15.87 9.20 -9.05
CA ALA A 25 -16.30 7.81 -9.05
C ALA A 25 -17.24 7.55 -10.22
N ARG A 26 -17.26 6.31 -10.67
CA ARG A 26 -18.19 5.82 -11.70
C ARG A 26 -18.73 4.48 -11.25
N ARG A 27 -20.01 4.22 -11.54
CA ARG A 27 -20.57 2.89 -11.37
C ARG A 27 -19.95 1.96 -12.42
N VAL A 28 -19.62 0.73 -12.01
CA VAL A 28 -18.98 -0.26 -12.90
C VAL A 28 -19.81 -0.53 -14.14
N ASN A 29 -21.14 -0.52 -14.03
CA ASN A 29 -22.07 -0.84 -15.12
C ASN A 29 -22.44 0.35 -16.01
N ASP A 30 -21.87 1.54 -15.76
CA ASP A 30 -22.23 2.75 -16.49
C ASP A 30 -21.07 3.20 -17.39
N ASN A 31 -20.90 2.50 -18.51
CA ASN A 31 -19.82 2.73 -19.48
C ASN A 31 -20.02 3.98 -20.35
N GLN A 32 -21.21 4.59 -20.32
CA GLN A 32 -21.53 5.78 -21.12
C GLN A 32 -21.54 7.08 -20.29
N SER A 33 -21.58 7.00 -18.96
CA SER A 33 -21.49 8.19 -18.10
C SER A 33 -20.08 8.80 -18.05
N SER A 34 -20.03 10.13 -18.04
CA SER A 34 -18.83 10.90 -17.69
C SER A 34 -18.46 10.65 -16.22
N PHE A 35 -17.16 10.68 -15.92
CA PHE A 35 -16.69 10.69 -14.53
C PHE A 35 -17.17 11.97 -13.83
N ASN A 36 -18.23 11.88 -13.05
CA ASN A 36 -18.68 13.00 -12.23
C ASN A 36 -17.86 13.02 -10.93
N SER A 37 -17.43 14.22 -10.52
CA SER A 37 -16.82 14.39 -9.20
C SER A 37 -17.87 14.11 -8.13
N VAL A 38 -17.57 13.20 -7.21
CA VAL A 38 -18.49 12.80 -6.13
C VAL A 38 -18.28 13.67 -4.91
N VAL A 39 -17.03 14.06 -4.64
CA VAL A 39 -16.71 14.96 -3.53
C VAL A 39 -15.44 15.75 -3.82
N LYS A 40 -15.41 16.98 -3.30
CA LYS A 40 -14.28 17.90 -3.39
C LYS A 40 -13.91 18.36 -1.98
N PHE A 41 -12.62 18.28 -1.65
CA PHE A 41 -12.06 18.76 -0.40
C PHE A 41 -11.01 19.82 -0.68
N ASN A 42 -10.96 20.84 0.17
CA ASN A 42 -9.90 21.83 0.19
C ASN A 42 -9.13 21.64 1.50
N LEU A 43 -7.83 21.38 1.40
CA LEU A 43 -6.94 21.21 2.54
C LEU A 43 -5.94 22.36 2.55
N ASP A 44 -6.03 23.23 3.55
CA ASP A 44 -5.05 24.28 3.77
C ASP A 44 -3.91 23.77 4.68
N VAL A 45 -2.73 23.58 4.08
CA VAL A 45 -1.57 23.00 4.72
C VAL A 45 -0.64 24.12 5.20
N ASN A 46 -0.82 24.55 6.45
CA ASN A 46 -0.01 25.61 7.05
C ASN A 46 1.35 25.11 7.59
N LYS A 47 1.46 23.80 7.86
CA LYS A 47 2.68 23.16 8.36
C LYS A 47 2.75 21.71 7.88
N LEU A 48 3.87 21.33 7.29
CA LEU A 48 4.15 19.95 6.91
C LEU A 48 4.59 19.16 8.15
N GLN A 49 3.88 18.08 8.48
CA GLN A 49 4.19 17.26 9.68
C GLN A 49 5.39 16.33 9.48
N ARG A 50 5.69 15.92 8.24
CA ARG A 50 7.00 15.50 7.73
C ARG A 50 6.83 15.22 6.23
N PRO A 51 7.85 15.40 5.38
CA PRO A 51 7.81 14.86 4.03
C PRO A 51 7.62 13.33 4.12
N MET A 52 6.62 12.81 3.43
CA MET A 52 6.30 11.38 3.39
C MET A 52 6.02 11.01 1.95
N LYS A 53 6.50 9.83 1.55
CA LYS A 53 6.09 9.19 0.29
C LYS A 53 5.35 7.92 0.63
N PHE A 54 4.30 7.60 -0.11
CA PHE A 54 3.67 6.28 0.03
C PHE A 54 4.52 5.23 -0.70
N PRO A 55 4.44 3.95 -0.28
CA PRO A 55 5.05 2.88 -1.04
C PRO A 55 4.42 2.77 -2.42
N LEU A 56 5.21 2.29 -3.39
CA LEU A 56 4.71 1.97 -4.71
C LEU A 56 3.81 0.73 -4.62
N ILE A 57 2.62 0.79 -5.21
CA ILE A 57 1.72 -0.36 -5.32
C ILE A 57 1.65 -0.83 -6.78
N TYR A 58 1.54 -2.14 -6.98
CA TYR A 58 1.35 -2.75 -8.29
C TYR A 58 -0.14 -3.00 -8.57
N GLY A 59 -0.49 -3.31 -9.83
CA GLY A 59 -1.89 -3.51 -10.24
C GLY A 59 -2.63 -4.55 -9.38
N ASP A 60 -1.95 -5.66 -9.04
CA ASP A 60 -2.53 -6.73 -8.22
C ASP A 60 -2.89 -6.28 -6.80
N PHE A 61 -2.21 -5.28 -6.26
CA PHE A 61 -2.59 -4.70 -4.98
C PHE A 61 -4.01 -4.13 -5.03
N GLN A 62 -4.37 -3.45 -6.12
CA GLN A 62 -5.69 -2.86 -6.31
C GLN A 62 -6.73 -3.92 -6.66
N THR A 63 -6.43 -4.82 -7.61
CA THR A 63 -7.39 -5.82 -8.08
C THR A 63 -7.75 -6.82 -6.98
N LYS A 64 -6.80 -7.14 -6.09
CA LYS A 64 -6.99 -8.04 -4.94
C LYS A 64 -7.46 -7.32 -3.67
N LYS A 65 -7.69 -6.00 -3.73
CA LYS A 65 -8.16 -5.17 -2.61
C LYS A 65 -7.24 -5.25 -1.38
N CYS A 66 -5.93 -5.27 -1.61
CA CYS A 66 -4.93 -5.28 -0.56
C CYS A 66 -4.93 -3.96 0.22
N GLN A 67 -4.42 -3.99 1.46
CA GLN A 67 -4.30 -2.80 2.32
C GLN A 67 -2.97 -2.82 3.09
N ILE A 68 -2.42 -1.63 3.35
CA ILE A 68 -1.21 -1.46 4.18
C ILE A 68 -1.63 -0.84 5.51
N TYR A 69 -1.31 -1.51 6.61
CA TYR A 69 -1.51 -0.99 7.97
C TYR A 69 -0.23 -0.37 8.52
N THR A 70 0.91 -1.03 8.34
CA THR A 70 2.23 -0.48 8.69
C THR A 70 3.34 -1.17 7.90
N PRO A 71 4.41 -0.45 7.54
CA PRO A 71 4.53 1.01 7.57
C PRO A 71 3.77 1.63 6.40
N VAL A 72 3.11 2.75 6.64
CA VAL A 72 2.48 3.54 5.55
C VAL A 72 3.53 4.40 4.85
N ASP A 73 4.66 4.67 5.51
CA ASP A 73 5.79 5.37 4.91
C ASP A 73 6.48 4.46 3.90
N GLY A 74 6.58 4.94 2.67
CA GLY A 74 7.22 4.29 1.54
C GLY A 74 8.74 4.28 1.63
N ILE A 75 9.32 5.13 2.50
CA ILE A 75 10.76 5.18 2.74
C ILE A 75 11.08 4.49 4.07
N LEU A 76 11.86 3.42 4.00
CA LEU A 76 12.33 2.68 5.16
C LEU A 76 13.77 3.05 5.50
N LYS A 77 14.09 3.08 6.81
CA LYS A 77 15.44 3.37 7.27
C LYS A 77 16.34 2.14 7.14
N LYS A 78 17.47 2.27 6.45
CA LYS A 78 18.48 1.21 6.32
C LYS A 78 18.88 0.60 7.67
N GLY A 79 18.92 -0.74 7.73
CA GLY A 79 19.32 -1.49 8.92
C GLY A 79 18.34 -1.44 10.09
N SER A 80 17.23 -0.71 9.98
CA SER A 80 16.21 -0.70 11.02
C SER A 80 15.38 -1.99 11.00
N VAL A 81 14.78 -2.32 12.13
CA VAL A 81 13.76 -3.38 12.23
C VAL A 81 12.39 -2.72 12.14
N VAL A 82 11.59 -3.11 11.15
CA VAL A 82 10.26 -2.52 10.92
C VAL A 82 9.17 -3.58 10.92
N PRO A 83 7.99 -3.29 11.51
CA PRO A 83 6.83 -4.17 11.41
C PRO A 83 6.15 -3.96 10.05
N ILE A 84 5.99 -5.04 9.30
CA ILE A 84 5.12 -5.14 8.13
C ILE A 84 3.78 -5.71 8.60
N HIS A 85 2.70 -5.00 8.28
CA HIS A 85 1.33 -5.42 8.51
C HIS A 85 0.47 -5.02 7.31
N CYS A 86 -0.04 -6.02 6.58
CA CYS A 86 -0.86 -5.82 5.39
C CYS A 86 -2.06 -6.78 5.39
N ILE A 87 -3.11 -6.38 4.69
CA ILE A 87 -4.21 -7.26 4.27
C ILE A 87 -3.97 -7.64 2.82
N ILE A 88 -3.90 -8.95 2.54
CA ILE A 88 -3.63 -9.54 1.23
C ILE A 88 -4.63 -10.70 1.05
N PRO A 89 -5.89 -10.41 0.68
CA PRO A 89 -6.96 -11.40 0.67
C PRO A 89 -6.78 -12.48 -0.40
N GLY A 90 -6.95 -13.74 -0.02
CA GLY A 90 -7.01 -14.87 -0.95
C GLY A 90 -5.67 -15.28 -1.54
N ALA A 91 -4.55 -14.76 -1.02
CA ALA A 91 -3.24 -15.26 -1.37
C ALA A 91 -3.02 -16.63 -0.70
N THR A 92 -2.44 -17.57 -1.44
CA THR A 92 -2.05 -18.90 -0.93
C THR A 92 -0.73 -18.83 -0.18
N ASP A 93 0.16 -17.94 -0.58
CA ASP A 93 1.40 -17.62 0.11
C ASP A 93 1.77 -16.15 -0.09
N VAL A 94 2.56 -15.60 0.84
CA VAL A 94 3.05 -14.23 0.79
C VAL A 94 4.52 -14.22 1.16
N LYS A 95 5.35 -13.67 0.29
CA LYS A 95 6.80 -13.56 0.47
C LYS A 95 7.27 -12.13 0.45
N LEU A 96 8.37 -11.89 1.15
CA LEU A 96 9.06 -10.61 1.15
C LEU A 96 10.44 -10.79 0.53
N VAL A 97 10.83 -9.80 -0.27
CA VAL A 97 12.18 -9.67 -0.82
C VAL A 97 12.84 -8.44 -0.22
N VAL A 98 14.05 -8.62 0.32
CA VAL A 98 14.90 -7.53 0.81
C VAL A 98 16.21 -7.57 0.04
N ASP A 99 16.55 -6.49 -0.66
CA ASP A 99 17.77 -6.40 -1.50
C ASP A 99 17.93 -7.60 -2.45
N SER A 100 16.85 -7.97 -3.15
CA SER A 100 16.80 -9.12 -4.07
C SER A 100 16.96 -10.51 -3.41
N LYS A 101 16.91 -10.60 -2.08
CA LYS A 101 16.88 -11.88 -1.36
C LYS A 101 15.49 -12.19 -0.85
N TRP A 102 14.98 -13.35 -1.25
CA TRP A 102 13.75 -13.90 -0.69
C TRP A 102 13.96 -14.23 0.78
N LEU A 103 13.03 -13.77 1.60
CA LEU A 103 12.91 -14.18 2.98
C LEU A 103 11.97 -15.38 3.07
N GLU A 104 12.14 -16.19 4.11
CA GLU A 104 11.25 -17.33 4.39
C GLU A 104 9.80 -16.87 4.52
N SER A 105 8.88 -17.73 4.09
CA SER A 105 7.44 -17.52 4.23
C SER A 105 7.07 -17.63 5.70
N GLU A 106 6.79 -16.49 6.33
CA GLU A 106 6.47 -16.38 7.75
C GLU A 106 5.51 -15.22 7.98
N GLY A 107 4.61 -15.39 8.94
CA GLY A 107 3.74 -14.33 9.45
C GLY A 107 2.53 -14.05 8.58
N TYR A 108 2.23 -14.91 7.60
CA TYR A 108 1.02 -14.82 6.81
C TYR A 108 -0.01 -15.85 7.26
N THR A 109 -1.24 -15.40 7.49
CA THR A 109 -2.42 -16.23 7.69
C THR A 109 -3.58 -15.47 7.07
N ASP A 110 -4.13 -16.01 5.99
CA ASP A 110 -5.13 -15.30 5.17
C ASP A 110 -6.20 -14.61 6.04
N PRO A 111 -6.47 -13.30 5.81
CA PRO A 111 -5.89 -12.41 4.79
C PRO A 111 -4.72 -11.55 5.31
N ILE A 112 -4.12 -11.88 6.47
CA ILE A 112 -3.23 -10.99 7.21
C ILE A 112 -1.77 -11.42 7.04
N LEU A 113 -0.94 -10.51 6.55
CA LEU A 113 0.51 -10.58 6.71
C LEU A 113 0.91 -9.71 7.91
N ARG A 114 1.58 -10.29 8.92
CA ARG A 114 2.15 -9.56 10.05
C ARG A 114 3.50 -10.15 10.47
N ARG A 115 4.57 -9.40 10.28
CA ARG A 115 5.93 -9.80 10.70
C ARG A 115 6.87 -8.62 10.84
N GLN A 116 7.99 -8.83 11.52
CA GLN A 116 9.09 -7.87 11.51
C GLN A 116 10.11 -8.24 10.44
N ILE A 117 10.75 -7.24 9.85
CA ILE A 117 11.89 -7.43 8.95
C ILE A 117 13.02 -6.50 9.33
N THR A 118 14.25 -6.94 9.08
CA THR A 118 15.41 -6.05 9.04
C THR A 118 15.51 -5.45 7.65
N VAL A 119 15.46 -4.13 7.56
CA VAL A 119 15.53 -3.38 6.31
C VAL A 119 16.94 -3.48 5.74
N GLY A 120 17.02 -3.85 4.46
CA GLY A 120 18.26 -3.88 3.70
C GLY A 120 18.77 -2.48 3.35
N SER A 121 19.33 -2.34 2.16
CA SER A 121 20.02 -1.14 1.68
C SER A 121 19.41 -0.52 0.43
N LYS A 122 18.53 -1.25 -0.29
CA LYS A 122 17.96 -0.81 -1.56
C LYS A 122 16.44 -0.74 -1.50
N GLU A 123 15.79 -1.88 -1.26
CA GLU A 123 14.34 -1.99 -1.35
C GLU A 123 13.79 -3.17 -0.56
N VAL A 124 12.50 -3.06 -0.25
CA VAL A 124 11.68 -4.14 0.30
C VAL A 124 10.46 -4.30 -0.60
N VAL A 125 10.19 -5.52 -1.06
CA VAL A 125 9.02 -5.81 -1.92
C VAL A 125 8.20 -6.93 -1.29
N ILE A 126 6.89 -6.73 -1.23
CA ILE A 126 5.91 -7.73 -0.79
C ILE A 126 5.29 -8.36 -2.03
N TYR A 127 5.29 -9.69 -2.08
CA TYR A 127 4.71 -10.50 -3.14
C TYR A 127 3.59 -11.38 -2.60
N GLY A 128 2.54 -11.57 -3.40
CA GLY A 128 1.49 -12.56 -3.15
C GLY A 128 1.46 -13.61 -4.24
N GLN A 129 1.24 -14.85 -3.84
CA GLN A 129 0.91 -15.97 -4.72
C GLN A 129 -0.59 -16.24 -4.62
N TYR A 130 -1.25 -16.52 -5.75
CA TYR A 130 -2.69 -16.75 -5.80
C TYR A 130 -2.99 -18.03 -6.58
N GLY A 131 -3.89 -18.86 -6.05
CA GLY A 131 -4.25 -20.14 -6.66
C GLY A 131 -3.07 -21.12 -6.69
N GLU A 132 -3.06 -21.98 -7.70
CA GLU A 132 -2.03 -23.00 -7.92
C GLU A 132 -0.86 -22.51 -8.79
N GLU A 133 -0.91 -21.26 -9.26
CA GLU A 133 0.16 -20.72 -10.10
C GLU A 133 1.45 -20.58 -9.29
N PRO A 134 2.60 -21.03 -9.81
CA PRO A 134 3.89 -20.92 -9.12
C PRO A 134 4.43 -19.48 -9.08
N LEU A 135 3.75 -18.53 -9.72
CA LEU A 135 4.21 -17.16 -9.89
C LEU A 135 3.83 -16.29 -8.69
N TYR A 136 4.81 -15.52 -8.22
CA TYR A 136 4.61 -14.48 -7.22
C TYR A 136 4.44 -13.12 -7.91
N ASN A 137 3.35 -12.44 -7.62
CA ASN A 137 3.06 -11.10 -8.14
C ASN A 137 3.47 -10.04 -7.12
N GLY A 138 4.18 -9.01 -7.58
CA GLY A 138 4.52 -7.87 -6.73
C GLY A 138 3.26 -7.14 -6.30
N LEU A 139 3.18 -6.76 -5.02
CA LEU A 139 2.03 -6.05 -4.44
C LEU A 139 2.43 -4.66 -3.97
N VAL A 140 3.51 -4.58 -3.18
CA VAL A 140 3.97 -3.32 -2.57
C VAL A 140 5.48 -3.25 -2.64
N LYS A 141 6.03 -2.08 -2.95
CA LYS A 141 7.46 -1.80 -2.94
C LYS A 141 7.77 -0.56 -2.11
N TYR A 142 8.69 -0.73 -1.17
CA TYR A 142 9.28 0.32 -0.36
C TYR A 142 10.69 0.63 -0.86
N THR A 143 11.08 1.90 -0.79
CA THR A 143 12.47 2.33 -0.99
C THR A 143 13.19 2.42 0.34
N VAL A 144 14.53 2.35 0.31
CA VAL A 144 15.36 2.45 1.51
C VAL A 144 16.24 3.71 1.44
N GLN A 145 16.40 4.38 2.58
CA GLN A 145 17.34 5.48 2.80
C GLN A 145 18.18 5.28 4.07
#